data_AF-A0A4Y2KV62-F1
#
_entry.id   AF-A0A4Y2KV62-F1
#
_cell.length_a   1.000
_cell.length_b   1.000
_cell.length_c   1.000
_cell.angle_alpha   90.00
_cell.angle_beta   90.00
_cell.angle_gamma   90.00
#
_symmetry.space_group_name_H-M   'P 1'
#
loop_
_entity.id
_entity.type
_entity.pdbx_description
1 polymer ?
#
loop_
_entity_poly.entity_id
_entity_poly.type
_entity_poly.pdbx_seq_one_letter_code
_entity_poly.pdbx_strand_id
1 'polypeptide(L)'
;MEEKSIALAHSVIAATRPKSFVSLLQVGVAASLFQKYGSRRLIDTLSYIGFCSSYTEAMLFEVSAIMRSPLHIDDKAFSQFVFDNADFNKQTLDGHNTFHAMGGIHCITIRNAIARDQNIQQLKQMPSAKVVGSFGIIALET
;
A
#
# COMPACT_ATOMS: atom_id res chain seq x y z
N MET A 1 -6.52 22.80 14.25
CA MET A 1 -5.32 22.90 15.12
C MET A 1 -4.87 21.53 15.58
N GLU A 2 -5.79 20.66 15.97
CA GLU A 2 -5.52 19.29 16.44
C GLU A 2 -4.66 18.44 15.48
N GLU A 3 -5.01 18.38 14.18
CA GLU A 3 -4.24 17.63 13.17
C GLU A 3 -2.77 18.06 13.08
N LYS A 4 -2.53 19.38 13.15
CA LYS A 4 -1.16 19.94 13.14
C LYS A 4 -0.39 19.52 14.38
N SER A 5 -1.05 19.49 15.54
CA SER A 5 -0.46 19.01 16.79
C SER A 5 -0.12 17.52 16.72
N ILE A 6 -0.97 16.69 16.11
CA ILE A 6 -0.71 15.25 15.91
C ILE A 6 0.50 15.06 14.99
N ALA A 7 0.55 15.78 13.86
CA ALA A 7 1.69 15.72 12.95
C ALA A 7 3.00 16.09 13.64
N LEU A 8 3.00 17.15 14.46
CA LEU A 8 4.16 17.55 15.26
C LEU A 8 4.54 16.48 16.29
N ALA A 9 3.57 15.91 17.01
CA ALA A 9 3.82 14.86 17.98
C ALA A 9 4.48 13.64 17.33
N HIS A 10 3.97 13.21 16.18
CA HIS A 10 4.56 12.12 15.38
C HIS A 10 6.00 12.44 14.97
N SER A 11 6.29 13.65 14.50
CA SER A 11 7.65 14.08 14.15
C SER A 11 8.59 14.09 15.36
N VAL A 12 8.13 14.55 16.51
CA VAL A 12 8.93 14.57 17.76
C VAL A 12 9.22 13.15 18.25
N ILE A 13 8.23 12.26 18.26
CA ILE A 13 8.44 10.87 18.69
C ILE A 13 9.39 10.14 17.72
N ALA A 14 9.22 10.34 16.41
CA ALA A 14 10.14 9.78 15.40
C ALA A 14 11.58 10.29 15.57
N ALA A 15 11.76 11.57 15.88
CA ALA A 15 13.08 12.15 16.15
C ALA A 15 13.71 11.63 17.45
N THR A 16 12.91 11.42 18.50
CA THR A 16 13.40 10.98 19.82
C THR A 16 13.58 9.46 19.94
N ARG A 17 12.84 8.67 19.14
CA ARG A 17 12.88 7.18 19.17
C ARG A 17 12.97 6.58 17.76
N PRO A 18 13.99 6.93 16.96
CA PRO A 18 14.06 6.54 15.54
C PRO A 18 14.14 5.02 15.30
N LYS A 19 14.55 4.23 16.30
CA LYS A 19 14.67 2.76 16.19
C LYS A 19 13.46 1.99 16.75
N SER A 20 12.57 2.66 17.48
CA SER A 20 11.49 2.01 18.22
C SER A 20 10.11 2.52 17.83
N PHE A 21 10.04 3.57 17.02
CA PHE A 21 8.80 4.18 16.58
C PHE A 21 8.84 4.44 15.08
N VAL A 22 7.82 3.93 14.39
CA VAL A 22 7.53 4.25 12.99
C VAL A 22 6.29 5.12 12.97
N SER A 23 6.42 6.32 12.42
CA SER A 23 5.31 7.25 12.32
C SER A 23 4.37 6.86 11.18
N LEU A 24 3.18 6.38 11.50
CA LEU A 24 2.13 6.06 10.51
C LEU A 24 1.82 7.24 9.59
N LEU A 25 1.87 8.48 10.10
CA LEU A 25 1.68 9.68 9.28
C LEU A 25 2.80 9.87 8.26
N GLN A 26 4.07 9.72 8.67
CA GLN A 26 5.21 9.88 7.76
C GLN A 26 5.28 8.75 6.72
N VAL A 27 4.89 7.52 7.09
CA VAL A 27 4.75 6.39 6.17
C VAL A 27 3.61 6.64 5.18
N GLY A 28 2.45 7.09 5.66
CA GLY A 28 1.30 7.42 4.82
C GLY A 28 1.59 8.53 3.82
N VAL A 29 2.32 9.57 4.23
CA VAL A 29 2.80 10.63 3.32
C VAL A 29 3.75 10.05 2.27
N ALA A 30 4.72 9.23 2.65
CA ALA A 30 5.65 8.61 1.71
C ALA A 30 4.94 7.70 0.69
N ALA A 31 4.03 6.84 1.14
CA ALA A 31 3.23 5.98 0.27
C ALA A 31 2.33 6.80 -0.68
N SER A 32 1.66 7.83 -0.17
CA SER A 32 0.79 8.70 -0.98
C SER A 32 1.58 9.46 -2.04
N LEU A 33 2.78 9.96 -1.71
CA LEU A 33 3.67 10.61 -2.66
C LEU A 33 4.18 9.63 -3.72
N PHE A 34 4.48 8.39 -3.33
CA PHE A 34 4.88 7.36 -4.28
C PHE A 34 3.76 7.03 -5.27
N GLN A 35 2.55 6.79 -4.77
CA GLN A 35 1.39 6.48 -5.61
C GLN A 35 1.07 7.62 -6.58
N LYS A 36 1.22 8.86 -6.14
CA LYS A 36 0.90 10.04 -6.98
C LYS A 36 1.97 10.37 -8.01
N TYR A 37 3.26 10.23 -7.66
CA TYR A 37 4.36 10.74 -8.48
C TYR A 37 5.30 9.66 -9.04
N GLY A 38 5.25 8.43 -8.53
CA GLY A 38 6.13 7.33 -8.94
C GLY A 38 7.62 7.56 -8.70
N SER A 39 8.00 8.61 -7.97
CA SER A 39 9.39 9.08 -7.87
C SER A 39 10.03 8.70 -6.54
N ARG A 40 10.93 7.72 -6.57
CA ARG A 40 11.77 7.37 -5.42
C ARG A 40 12.67 8.53 -5.00
N ARG A 41 13.25 9.28 -5.94
CA ARG A 41 14.14 10.41 -5.63
C ARG A 41 13.42 11.49 -4.81
N LEU A 42 12.14 11.76 -5.13
CA LEU A 42 11.32 12.69 -4.38
C LEU A 42 11.17 12.25 -2.91
N ILE A 43 10.84 10.97 -2.70
CA ILE A 43 10.65 10.40 -1.36
C ILE A 43 11.96 10.41 -0.59
N ASP A 44 13.06 9.96 -1.19
CA ASP A 44 14.37 9.95 -0.55
C ASP A 44 14.81 11.38 -0.16
N THR A 45 14.53 12.38 -1.01
CA THR A 45 14.82 13.80 -0.70
C THR A 45 13.99 14.30 0.48
N LEU A 46 12.68 14.05 0.48
CA LEU A 46 11.78 14.50 1.55
C LEU A 46 12.02 13.77 2.87
N SER A 47 12.39 12.49 2.81
CA SER A 47 12.76 11.71 3.97
C SER A 47 14.06 12.20 4.60
N TYR A 48 15.05 12.56 3.76
CA TYR A 48 16.32 13.13 4.22
C TYR A 48 16.13 14.43 5.04
N ILE A 49 15.18 15.26 4.66
CA ILE A 49 14.85 16.50 5.38
C ILE A 49 13.74 16.32 6.44
N GLY A 50 13.29 15.09 6.70
CA GLY A 50 12.39 14.74 7.81
C GLY A 50 10.89 14.93 7.57
N PHE A 51 10.44 15.16 6.33
CA PHE A 51 9.01 15.34 6.04
C PHE A 51 8.23 14.04 5.84
N CYS A 52 8.89 12.92 5.54
CA CYS A 52 8.23 11.62 5.42
C CYS A 52 9.18 10.45 5.74
N SER A 53 8.64 9.23 5.75
CA SER A 53 9.44 8.01 5.93
C SER A 53 10.22 7.65 4.67
N SER A 54 11.20 6.76 4.81
CA SER A 54 11.99 6.30 3.68
C SER A 54 11.14 5.57 2.63
N TYR A 55 11.63 5.55 1.38
CA TYR A 55 11.01 4.75 0.33
C TYR A 55 10.86 3.28 0.72
N THR A 56 11.88 2.72 1.37
CA THR A 56 11.87 1.32 1.83
C THR A 56 10.73 1.07 2.81
N GLU A 57 10.49 1.99 3.74
CA GLU A 57 9.43 1.87 4.75
C GLU A 57 8.04 1.94 4.09
N ALA A 58 7.87 2.86 3.13
CA ALA A 58 6.63 2.98 2.36
C ALA A 58 6.33 1.69 1.56
N MET A 59 7.34 1.12 0.90
CA MET A 59 7.21 -0.14 0.18
C MET A 59 6.94 -1.32 1.12
N LEU A 60 7.57 -1.34 2.29
CA LEU A 60 7.32 -2.37 3.29
C LEU A 60 5.88 -2.33 3.78
N PHE A 61 5.33 -1.12 3.98
CA PHE A 61 3.92 -0.93 4.30
C PHE A 61 2.99 -1.43 3.18
N GLU A 62 3.24 -1.05 1.92
CA GLU A 62 2.42 -1.50 0.78
C GLU A 62 2.44 -3.03 0.62
N VAL A 63 3.63 -3.63 0.73
CA VAL A 63 3.77 -5.09 0.63
C VAL A 63 3.15 -5.80 1.83
N SER A 64 3.22 -5.21 3.03
CA SER A 64 2.51 -5.74 4.21
C SER A 64 1.00 -5.75 3.99
N ALA A 65 0.47 -4.71 3.34
CA ALA A 65 -0.94 -4.64 2.99
C ALA A 65 -1.34 -5.69 1.94
N ILE A 66 -0.47 -5.98 0.97
CA ILE A 66 -0.69 -7.04 -0.03
C ILE A 66 -0.66 -8.43 0.62
N MET A 67 0.30 -8.67 1.51
CA MET A 67 0.52 -9.97 2.16
C MET A 67 -0.39 -10.23 3.37
N ARG A 68 -1.36 -9.35 3.65
CA ARG A 68 -2.31 -9.56 4.74
C ARG A 68 -3.09 -10.87 4.51
N SER A 69 -3.56 -11.47 5.61
CA SER A 69 -4.43 -12.64 5.54
C SER A 69 -5.68 -12.34 4.70
N PRO A 70 -6.18 -13.31 3.90
CA PRO A 70 -7.39 -13.13 3.12
C PRO A 70 -8.55 -12.66 4.00
N LEU A 71 -9.34 -11.72 3.48
CA LEU A 71 -10.55 -11.28 4.17
C LEU A 71 -11.52 -12.45 4.23
N HIS A 72 -12.04 -12.73 5.42
CA HIS A 72 -13.19 -13.61 5.57
C HIS A 72 -14.45 -12.84 5.18
N ILE A 73 -15.15 -13.35 4.17
CA ILE A 73 -16.37 -12.77 3.61
C ILE A 73 -17.49 -13.75 3.88
N ASP A 74 -18.60 -13.28 4.43
CA ASP A 74 -19.80 -14.10 4.67
C ASP A 74 -20.29 -14.71 3.35
N ASP A 75 -20.46 -16.04 3.32
CA ASP A 75 -20.92 -16.80 2.15
C ASP A 75 -22.31 -16.33 1.65
N LYS A 76 -23.10 -15.70 2.52
CA LYS A 76 -24.42 -15.15 2.17
C LYS A 76 -24.35 -13.75 1.56
N ALA A 77 -23.17 -13.12 1.56
CA ALA A 77 -22.99 -11.79 1.01
C ALA A 77 -23.04 -11.83 -0.52
N PHE A 78 -23.68 -10.83 -1.10
CA PHE A 78 -23.57 -10.64 -2.55
C PHE A 78 -22.15 -10.20 -2.88
N SER A 79 -21.49 -10.96 -3.76
CA SER A 79 -20.09 -10.82 -4.13
C SER A 79 -19.99 -10.74 -5.66
N GLN A 80 -19.29 -9.72 -6.16
CA GLN A 80 -19.04 -9.51 -7.58
C GLN A 80 -17.57 -9.14 -7.80
N PHE A 81 -16.91 -9.83 -8.73
CA PHE A 81 -15.60 -9.41 -9.23
C PHE A 81 -15.79 -8.53 -10.46
N VAL A 82 -15.16 -7.35 -10.46
CA VAL A 82 -15.15 -6.43 -11.60
C VAL A 82 -13.71 -6.29 -12.05
N PHE A 83 -13.48 -6.49 -13.34
CA PHE A 83 -12.15 -6.40 -13.93
C PHE A 83 -12.12 -5.29 -14.97
N ASP A 84 -11.03 -4.54 -14.98
CA ASP A 84 -10.74 -3.50 -15.97
C ASP A 84 -9.26 -3.56 -16.37
N ASN A 85 -8.89 -2.88 -17.45
CA ASN A 85 -7.50 -2.76 -17.87
C ASN A 85 -6.75 -1.81 -16.92
N ALA A 86 -5.58 -2.27 -16.47
CA ALA A 86 -4.62 -1.54 -15.67
C ALA A 86 -3.36 -1.27 -16.51
N ASP A 87 -3.42 -0.18 -17.28
CA ASP A 87 -2.35 0.25 -18.17
C ASP A 87 -1.44 1.28 -17.50
N PHE A 88 -0.15 0.96 -17.37
CA PHE A 88 0.86 1.91 -16.91
C PHE A 88 1.77 2.34 -18.08
N ASN A 89 1.59 3.59 -18.51
CA ASN A 89 2.46 4.25 -19.47
C ASN A 89 3.70 4.82 -18.75
N LYS A 90 4.76 4.03 -18.62
CA LYS A 90 6.00 4.41 -17.90
C LYS A 90 6.91 5.40 -18.67
N GLN A 91 6.33 6.37 -19.38
CA GLN A 91 6.92 7.21 -20.43
C GLN A 91 7.03 6.51 -21.78
N THR A 92 6.18 6.93 -22.71
CA THR A 92 6.21 6.49 -24.10
C THR A 92 5.80 7.63 -25.03
N LEU A 93 6.79 8.30 -25.63
CA LEU A 93 6.55 9.12 -26.83
C LEU A 93 6.24 8.25 -28.06
N ASP A 94 6.55 6.94 -28.00
CA ASP A 94 6.50 5.97 -29.11
C ASP A 94 5.58 4.75 -28.86
N GLY A 95 4.98 4.65 -27.67
CA GLY A 95 4.08 3.56 -27.27
C GLY A 95 4.75 2.21 -26.93
N HIS A 96 6.08 2.13 -26.75
CA HIS A 96 6.78 0.86 -26.48
C HIS A 96 7.11 0.64 -24.97
N ASN A 97 7.05 -0.60 -24.47
CA ASN A 97 7.21 -0.95 -23.03
C ASN A 97 6.09 -0.44 -22.11
N THR A 98 4.86 -0.33 -22.62
CA THR A 98 3.67 -0.14 -21.77
C THR A 98 3.41 -1.40 -20.96
N PHE A 99 3.21 -1.27 -19.65
CA PHE A 99 2.76 -2.38 -18.84
C PHE A 99 1.23 -2.49 -19.00
N HIS A 100 0.78 -3.61 -19.56
CA HIS A 100 -0.64 -3.95 -19.69
C HIS A 100 -0.96 -5.08 -18.72
N ALA A 101 -1.87 -4.82 -17.78
CA ALA A 101 -2.42 -5.84 -16.90
C ALA A 101 -3.93 -5.67 -16.80
N MET A 102 -4.62 -6.68 -16.28
CA MET A 102 -6.02 -6.56 -15.89
C MET A 102 -6.09 -6.38 -14.38
N GLY A 103 -6.61 -5.26 -13.93
CA GLY A 103 -6.89 -4.99 -12.52
C GLY A 103 -8.27 -5.53 -12.14
N GLY A 104 -8.36 -6.31 -11.08
CA GLY A 104 -9.62 -6.79 -10.53
C GLY A 104 -9.93 -6.14 -9.19
N ILE A 105 -11.19 -5.80 -8.95
CA ILE A 105 -11.73 -5.44 -7.64
C ILE A 105 -12.79 -6.44 -7.22
N HIS A 106 -12.84 -6.73 -5.92
CA HIS A 106 -13.88 -7.56 -5.31
C HIS A 106 -14.91 -6.68 -4.59
N CYS A 107 -16.08 -6.54 -5.20
CA CYS A 107 -17.20 -5.77 -4.68
C CYS A 107 -18.09 -6.66 -3.81
N ILE A 108 -18.30 -6.27 -2.55
CA ILE A 108 -19.11 -7.02 -1.58
C ILE A 108 -20.23 -6.12 -1.07
N THR A 109 -21.47 -6.60 -1.11
CA THR A 109 -22.65 -5.85 -0.65
C THR A 109 -23.13 -6.37 0.72
N ILE A 110 -23.46 -5.39 1.58
CA ILE A 110 -23.62 -5.39 3.05
C ILE A 110 -22.26 -5.21 3.78
N ARG A 111 -22.10 -4.06 4.46
CA ARG A 111 -20.87 -3.70 5.22
C ARG A 111 -20.46 -4.76 6.25
N ASN A 112 -21.44 -5.43 6.86
CA ASN A 112 -21.20 -6.41 7.92
C ASN A 112 -20.76 -7.79 7.39
N ALA A 113 -20.73 -7.98 6.07
CA ALA A 113 -20.24 -9.22 5.45
C ALA A 113 -18.73 -9.42 5.59
N ILE A 114 -17.99 -8.36 5.90
CA ILE A 114 -16.54 -8.40 6.13
C ILE A 114 -16.31 -8.17 7.61
N ALA A 115 -15.50 -9.02 8.25
CA ALA A 115 -15.06 -8.78 9.61
C ALA A 115 -14.39 -7.40 9.75
N ARG A 116 -14.56 -6.73 10.90
CA ARG A 116 -13.94 -5.43 11.16
C ARG A 116 -12.42 -5.50 10.94
N ASP A 117 -11.85 -4.37 10.51
CA ASP A 117 -10.45 -4.22 10.12
C ASP A 117 -9.51 -5.02 11.03
N GLN A 118 -8.88 -6.03 10.43
CA GLN A 118 -7.83 -6.78 11.09
C GLN A 118 -6.55 -5.95 11.06
N ASN A 119 -5.80 -5.99 12.17
CA ASN A 119 -4.53 -5.28 12.25
C ASN A 119 -3.54 -5.91 11.26
N ILE A 120 -3.08 -5.13 10.29
CA ILE A 120 -2.11 -5.60 9.30
C ILE A 120 -0.74 -5.67 9.99
N GLN A 121 -0.19 -6.88 10.10
CA GLN A 121 1.15 -7.04 10.63
C GLN A 121 2.17 -6.48 9.64
N GLN A 122 2.98 -5.54 10.12
CA GLN A 122 4.09 -5.02 9.35
C GLN A 122 5.15 -6.10 9.15
N LEU A 123 5.57 -6.31 7.90
CA LEU A 123 6.69 -7.17 7.55
C LEU A 123 7.99 -6.59 8.09
N LYS A 124 8.93 -7.44 8.52
CA LYS A 124 10.25 -7.00 8.98
C LYS A 124 11.27 -6.87 7.85
N GLN A 125 11.04 -7.57 6.76
CA GLN A 125 11.95 -7.65 5.62
C GLN A 125 11.14 -7.64 4.33
N MET A 126 11.73 -7.04 3.29
CA MET A 126 11.11 -6.98 1.99
C MET A 126 11.16 -8.38 1.34
N PRO A 127 10.00 -8.99 1.04
CA PRO A 127 9.95 -10.25 0.31
C PRO A 127 10.39 -10.05 -1.15
N SER A 128 10.78 -11.13 -1.81
CA SER A 128 11.12 -11.08 -3.23
C SER A 128 9.87 -10.85 -4.09
N ALA A 129 10.05 -10.26 -5.27
CA ALA A 129 8.95 -10.07 -6.23
C ALA A 129 8.24 -11.39 -6.59
N LYS A 130 8.97 -12.50 -6.63
CA LYS A 130 8.42 -13.85 -6.84
C LYS A 130 7.46 -14.25 -5.72
N VAL A 131 7.81 -13.95 -4.47
CA VAL A 131 6.96 -14.23 -3.31
C VAL A 131 5.72 -13.35 -3.36
N VAL A 132 5.88 -12.03 -3.54
CA VAL A 132 4.74 -11.10 -3.62
C VAL A 132 3.77 -11.47 -4.74
N GLY A 133 4.29 -11.84 -5.92
CA GLY A 133 3.48 -12.24 -7.08
C GLY A 133 2.69 -13.55 -6.90
N SER A 134 2.97 -14.33 -5.86
CA SER A 134 2.20 -15.53 -5.53
C SER A 134 0.95 -15.25 -4.68
N PHE A 135 0.82 -14.04 -4.12
CA PHE A 135 -0.33 -13.65 -3.32
C PHE A 135 -1.48 -13.13 -4.19
N GLY A 136 -2.71 -13.30 -3.72
CA GLY A 136 -3.91 -12.78 -4.38
C GLY A 136 -4.32 -13.54 -5.65
N ILE A 137 -3.76 -14.73 -5.90
CA ILE A 137 -4.16 -15.59 -7.01
C ILE A 137 -5.48 -16.28 -6.64
N ILE A 138 -6.52 -16.05 -7.43
CA ILE A 138 -7.80 -16.76 -7.34
C ILE A 138 -7.82 -17.79 -8.46
N ALA A 139 -7.91 -19.07 -8.11
CA ALA A 139 -8.12 -20.13 -9.10
C ALA A 139 -9.54 -19.99 -9.67
N LEU A 140 -9.64 -19.92 -11.00
CA LEU A 140 -10.93 -20.02 -11.68
C LEU A 140 -11.28 -21.50 -11.78
N GLU A 141 -12.36 -21.92 -11.14
CA GLU A 141 -12.94 -23.24 -11.39
C GLU A 141 -13.56 -23.23 -12.79
N THR A 142 -12.91 -23.92 -13.73
CA THR A 142 -13.38 -24.16 -15.09
C THR A 142 -14.10 -25.49 -15.20
#